data_AF-A0A3C1V4J3-F1
#
_entry.id   AF-A0A3C1V4J3-F1
#
_cell.length_a   1.000
_cell.length_b   1.000
_cell.length_c   1.000
_cell.angle_alpha   90.00
_cell.angle_beta   90.00
_cell.angle_gamma   90.00
#
_symmetry.space_group_name_H-M   'P 1'
#
loop_
_entity.id
_entity.type
_entity.pdbx_description
1 polymer ?
#
loop_
_entity_poly.entity_id
_entity_poly.type
_entity_poly.pdbx_seq_one_letter_code
_entity_poly.pdbx_strand_id
1 'polypeptide(L)' 'MKELMSRFVLLEHTGHPDDPTGRHFDLLLEQADACETWRLADIPRVEQPSVVATQLPDHRLVWLDR' A
#
# COMPACT_ATOMS: atom_id res chain seq x y z
N MET A 1 -7.45 26.00 -8.76
CA MET A 1 -7.70 25.01 -7.69
C MET A 1 -6.40 24.28 -7.46
N LYS A 2 -5.83 24.33 -6.25
CA LYS A 2 -4.67 23.51 -5.93
C LYS A 2 -5.22 22.09 -5.83
N GLU A 3 -4.82 21.20 -6.74
CA GLU A 3 -5.08 19.78 -6.50
C GLU A 3 -4.44 19.44 -5.16
N LEU A 4 -5.27 19.10 -4.18
CA LEU A 4 -4.79 18.47 -2.95
C LEU A 4 -4.33 17.08 -3.41
N MET A 5 -3.05 16.97 -3.73
CA MET A 5 -2.43 15.68 -4.04
C MET A 5 -2.48 14.85 -2.76
N SER A 6 -3.43 13.91 -2.68
CA SER A 6 -3.46 12.90 -1.63
C SER A 6 -2.13 12.17 -1.65
N ARG A 7 -1.46 12.11 -0.50
CA ARG A 7 -0.21 11.38 -0.35
C ARG A 7 -0.46 9.89 -0.52
N PHE A 8 0.58 9.18 -0.91
CA PHE A 8 0.61 7.73 -0.85
C PHE A 8 1.99 7.25 -0.42
N VAL A 9 2.05 6.04 0.11
CA VAL A 9 3.30 5.32 0.36
C VAL A 9 3.13 3.85 -0.02
N LEU A 10 4.22 3.23 -0.44
CA LEU A 10 4.30 1.79 -0.65
C LEU A 10 5.30 1.23 0.37
N LEU A 11 4.82 0.40 1.29
CA LEU A 11 5.63 -0.19 2.36
C LEU A 11 6.03 -1.61 1.98
N GLU A 12 7.33 -1.90 1.92
CA GLU A 12 7.81 -3.27 1.75
C GLU A 12 7.83 -3.99 3.10
N HIS A 13 7.16 -5.13 3.17
CA HIS A 13 7.15 -6.01 4.34
C HIS A 13 7.86 -7.31 4.00
N THR A 14 8.83 -7.70 4.84
CA THR A 14 9.60 -8.94 4.69
C THR A 14 9.52 -9.79 5.95
N GLY A 15 9.46 -11.11 5.80
CA GLY A 15 9.54 -12.05 6.93
C GLY A 15 8.31 -12.06 7.84
N HIS A 16 7.14 -11.65 7.33
CA HIS A 16 5.89 -11.76 8.09
C HIS A 16 5.50 -13.24 8.23
N PRO A 17 5.15 -13.74 9.44
CA PRO A 17 4.85 -15.17 9.66
C PRO A 17 3.73 -15.71 8.77
N ASP A 18 2.74 -14.86 8.48
CA ASP A 18 1.58 -15.19 7.64
C ASP A 18 1.79 -14.87 6.15
N ASP A 19 3.04 -14.62 5.72
CA ASP A 19 3.38 -14.37 4.33
C ASP A 19 4.22 -15.53 3.76
N PRO A 20 3.60 -16.50 3.06
CA PRO A 20 4.30 -17.66 2.52
C PRO A 20 5.31 -17.30 1.42
N THR A 21 5.21 -16.13 0.80
CA THR A 21 6.22 -15.65 -0.17
C THR A 21 7.36 -14.91 0.52
N GLY A 22 7.24 -14.64 1.82
CA GLY A 22 8.26 -13.98 2.64
C GLY A 22 8.42 -12.48 2.37
N ARG A 23 7.64 -11.94 1.42
CA ARG A 23 7.60 -10.52 1.06
C ARG A 23 6.27 -10.14 0.41
N HIS A 24 5.75 -8.99 0.80
CA HIS A 24 4.64 -8.28 0.14
C HIS A 24 4.82 -6.77 0.25
N PHE A 25 3.91 -6.01 -0.36
CA PHE A 25 3.84 -4.57 -0.26
C PHE A 25 2.47 -4.12 0.23
N ASP A 26 2.42 -3.12 1.08
CA ASP A 26 1.17 -2.45 1.44
C ASP A 26 1.15 -1.04 0.81
N LEU A 27 0.14 -0.79 -0.03
CA LEU A 27 -0.16 0.53 -0.61
C LEU A 27 -1.11 1.26 0.33
N LEU A 28 -0.69 2.43 0.83
CA LEU A 28 -1.49 3.31 1.66
C LEU A 28 -1.81 4.58 0.88
N LEU A 29 -3.10 4.89 0.75
CA LEU A 29 -3.60 6.13 0.15
C LEU A 29 -4.18 7.03 1.25
N GLU A 30 -3.72 8.29 1.31
CA GLU A 30 -4.20 9.27 2.29
C GLU A 30 -5.70 9.57 2.09
N GLN A 31 -6.47 9.36 3.16
CA GLN A 31 -7.83 9.86 3.32
C GLN A 31 -7.88 10.88 4.47
N ALA A 32 -9.09 11.33 4.85
CA ALA A 32 -9.26 12.40 5.82
C ALA A 32 -8.74 12.08 7.23
N ASP A 33 -8.90 10.84 7.69
CA ASP A 33 -8.60 10.41 9.06
C ASP A 33 -7.70 9.16 9.14
N ALA A 34 -7.57 8.42 8.04
CA ALA A 34 -6.78 7.21 7.94
C ALA A 34 -6.23 7.01 6.53
N CYS A 35 -5.49 5.93 6.33
CA CYS A 35 -5.04 5.47 5.02
C CYS A 35 -5.90 4.28 4.58
N GLU A 36 -6.60 4.43 3.47
CA GLU A 36 -7.17 3.26 2.80
C GLU A 36 -6.00 2.40 2.32
N THR A 37 -6.04 1.11 2.65
CA THR A 37 -4.86 0.24 2.53
C THR A 37 -5.15 -1.02 1.72
N TRP A 38 -4.20 -1.39 0.85
CA TRP A 38 -4.24 -2.63 0.09
C TRP A 38 -2.91 -3.36 0.15
N ARG A 39 -2.96 -4.69 0.33
CA ARG A 39 -1.83 -5.58 0.15
C ARG A 39 -1.66 -5.95 -1.32
N LEU A 40 -0.43 -5.88 -1.81
CA LEU A 40 0.00 -6.29 -3.12
C LEU A 40 1.07 -7.38 -2.99
N ALA A 41 1.00 -8.41 -3.84
CA ALA A 41 2.01 -9.46 -3.89
C ALA A 41 3.33 -8.99 -4.53
N ASP A 42 3.28 -7.97 -5.40
CA ASP A 42 4.44 -7.35 -6.03
C ASP A 42 4.10 -5.93 -6.50
N ILE A 43 5.09 -5.17 -6.96
CA ILE A 43 4.89 -3.83 -7.52
C ILE A 43 4.38 -3.92 -8.96
N PRO A 44 3.24 -3.30 -9.32
CA PRO A 44 2.78 -3.27 -10.71
C PRO A 44 3.76 -2.48 -11.56
N ARG A 45 4.07 -3.00 -12.76
CA ARG A 45 4.99 -2.38 -13.70
C ARG A 45 4.27 -2.00 -14.98
N VAL A 46 4.74 -0.94 -15.63
CA VAL A 46 4.22 -0.48 -16.92
C VAL A 46 4.30 -1.63 -17.93
N GLU A 47 3.21 -1.85 -18.67
CA GLU A 47 3.08 -2.89 -19.70
C GLU A 47 3.26 -4.34 -19.19
N GLN A 48 3.15 -4.57 -17.88
CA GLN A 48 3.12 -5.90 -17.29
C GLN A 48 1.70 -6.29 -16.85
N PRO A 49 1.43 -7.59 -16.59
CA PRO A 49 0.16 -8.01 -16.01
C PRO A 49 -0.17 -7.25 -14.73
N SER A 50 -1.48 -7.08 -14.46
CA SER A 50 -1.94 -6.45 -13.23
C SER A 50 -1.57 -7.28 -12.01
N VAL A 51 -1.28 -6.59 -10.90
CA VAL A 51 -1.12 -7.22 -9.59
C VAL A 51 -2.45 -7.15 -8.84
N VAL A 52 -2.85 -8.25 -8.22
CA VAL A 52 -4.04 -8.29 -7.36
C VAL A 52 -3.79 -7.44 -6.11
N ALA A 53 -4.73 -6.55 -5.81
CA ALA A 53 -4.75 -5.75 -4.59
C ALA A 53 -5.84 -6.29 -3.66
N THR A 54 -5.46 -6.73 -2.46
CA THR A 54 -6.40 -7.18 -1.43
C THR A 54 -6.58 -6.08 -0.39
N GLN A 55 -7.81 -5.60 -0.21
CA GLN A 55 -8.09 -4.56 0.78
C GLN A 55 -7.80 -5.05 2.20
N LEU A 56 -7.13 -4.20 2.98
CA LEU A 56 -6.83 -4.40 4.38
C LEU A 56 -7.61 -3.38 5.23
N PRO A 57 -7.65 -3.57 6.57
CA PRO A 57 -8.08 -2.51 7.46
C PRO A 57 -7.25 -1.23 7.28
N ASP A 58 -7.88 -0.09 7.53
CA ASP A 58 -7.23 1.21 7.37
C ASP A 58 -6.01 1.36 8.29
N HIS A 59 -4.98 2.00 7.77
CA HIS A 59 -3.77 2.31 8.51
C HIS A 59 -3.80 3.74 9.04
N ARG A 60 -3.02 4.00 10.10
CA ARG A 60 -2.86 5.36 10.63
C ARG A 60 -2.06 6.24 9.67
N LEU A 61 -2.44 7.52 9.56
CA LEU A 61 -1.77 8.52 8.71
C LEU A 61 -0.25 8.65 8.96
N VAL A 62 0.23 8.37 10.18
CA VAL A 62 1.66 8.40 10.53
C VAL A 62 2.54 7.49 9.67
N TRP A 63 1.95 6.48 9.03
CA TRP A 63 2.68 5.57 8.16
C TRP A 63 3.02 6.18 6.78
N LEU A 64 2.35 7.28 6.37
CA LEU A 64 2.64 7.99 5.12
C LEU A 64 4.03 8.68 5.10
N ASP A 65 4.70 8.78 6.25
CA ASP A 65 6.03 9.39 6.40
C ASP A 65 7.18 8.36 6.38
N ARG A 66 6.91 7.13 5.94
CA ARG A 66 7.90 6.04 5.87
C ARG A 66 8.55 5.88 4.52
#